data_AF-A0A652ZVT9-F1
#
_entry.id   AF-A0A652ZVT9-F1
#
_cell.length_a   1.000
_cell.length_b   1.000
_cell.length_c   1.000
_cell.angle_alpha   90.00
_cell.angle_beta   90.00
_cell.angle_gamma   90.00
#
_symmetry.space_group_name_H-M   'P 1'
#
loop_
_entity.id
_entity.type
_entity.pdbx_description
1 polymer ?
#
loop_
_entity_poly.entity_id
_entity_poly.type
_entity_poly.pdbx_seq_one_letter_code
_entity_poly.pdbx_strand_id
1 'polypeptide(L)'
;MAYEWREDLPERCPPMEARTTSDYYYRLTNNFPPTDLDFVSKKIEEPDKKFKCGECIARACSMFSEKSGCENQKKLPLHKNQKVVRIKLDESSGLVMQTGHDKKHYSWWRDRRFNIVTASSLEA
;
A
#
# COMPACT_ATOMS: atom_id res chain seq x y z
N MET A 1 16.47 -11.81 -6.69
CA MET A 1 15.78 -12.57 -5.62
C MET A 1 14.32 -12.70 -5.98
N ALA A 2 13.67 -13.83 -5.68
CA ALA A 2 12.23 -14.00 -5.90
C ALA A 2 11.45 -13.49 -4.68
N TYR A 3 10.37 -12.74 -4.92
CA TYR A 3 9.45 -12.31 -3.87
C TYR A 3 8.50 -13.44 -3.50
N GLU A 4 8.13 -13.50 -2.22
CA GLU A 4 6.98 -14.28 -1.75
C GLU A 4 5.87 -13.28 -1.46
N TRP A 5 4.86 -13.20 -2.34
CA TRP A 5 3.82 -12.18 -2.20
C TRP A 5 2.96 -12.43 -0.96
N ARG A 6 2.64 -11.35 -0.25
CA ARG A 6 1.82 -11.45 0.96
C ARG A 6 0.38 -11.86 0.67
N GLU A 7 -0.13 -11.46 -0.50
CA GLU A 7 -1.45 -11.83 -0.99
C GLU A 7 -1.31 -12.76 -2.19
N ASP A 8 -2.32 -13.58 -2.43
CA ASP A 8 -2.39 -14.43 -3.63
C ASP A 8 -2.58 -13.53 -4.86
N LEU A 9 -1.58 -13.44 -5.74
CA LEU A 9 -1.62 -12.55 -6.90
C LEU A 9 -1.97 -13.34 -8.16
N PRO A 10 -2.81 -12.79 -9.08
CA PRO A 10 -3.09 -13.45 -10.34
C PRO A 10 -1.84 -13.56 -11.22
N GLU A 11 -1.91 -14.37 -12.27
CA GLU A 11 -0.83 -14.46 -13.26
C GLU A 11 -0.48 -13.07 -13.81
N ARG A 12 0.83 -12.82 -13.99
CA ARG A 12 1.38 -11.52 -14.47
C ARG A 12 1.11 -10.34 -13.53
N CYS A 13 0.97 -10.63 -12.24
CA CYS A 13 0.92 -9.64 -11.18
C CYS A 13 2.09 -9.83 -10.20
N PRO A 14 2.84 -8.77 -9.83
CA PRO A 14 2.69 -7.36 -10.21
C PRO A 14 2.90 -7.08 -11.70
N PRO A 15 2.42 -5.93 -12.23
CA PRO A 15 2.66 -5.54 -13.62
C PRO A 15 4.15 -5.36 -13.90
N MET A 16 4.57 -5.53 -15.16
CA MET A 16 5.97 -5.43 -15.56
C MET A 16 6.58 -4.05 -15.29
N GLU A 17 5.75 -3.02 -15.26
CA GLU A 17 6.12 -1.63 -14.99
C GLU A 17 6.30 -1.35 -13.48
N ALA A 18 5.91 -2.29 -12.61
CA ALA A 18 6.15 -2.18 -11.18
C ALA A 18 7.63 -2.37 -10.88
N ARG A 19 8.14 -1.56 -9.95
CA ARG A 19 9.59 -1.44 -9.69
C ARG A 19 9.91 -1.51 -8.21
N THR A 20 11.14 -1.87 -7.91
CA THR A 20 11.72 -1.64 -6.58
C THR A 20 11.90 -0.15 -6.34
N THR A 21 12.03 0.22 -5.07
CA THR A 21 12.20 1.61 -4.64
C THR A 21 13.01 1.62 -3.36
N SER A 22 13.69 2.74 -3.12
CA SER A 22 14.35 3.05 -1.86
C SER A 22 13.75 4.32 -1.26
N ASP A 23 12.49 4.63 -1.56
CA ASP A 23 11.82 5.89 -1.18
C ASP A 23 10.91 5.73 0.05
N TYR A 24 10.37 6.86 0.51
CA TYR A 24 9.36 6.90 1.57
C TYR A 24 7.96 7.01 0.97
N TYR A 25 7.03 6.28 1.57
CA TYR A 25 5.60 6.33 1.24
C TYR A 25 4.77 6.54 2.50
N TYR A 26 3.51 6.89 2.32
CA TYR A 26 2.58 7.24 3.38
C TYR A 26 1.31 6.41 3.25
N ARG A 27 0.74 5.98 4.37
CA ARG A 27 -0.54 5.27 4.42
C ARG A 27 -1.33 5.64 5.66
N LEU A 28 -2.65 5.60 5.53
CA LEU A 28 -3.56 5.68 6.65
C LEU A 28 -3.70 4.32 7.32
N THR A 29 -3.55 4.29 8.64
CA THR A 29 -3.61 3.09 9.46
C THR A 29 -4.54 3.32 10.64
N ASN A 30 -5.15 2.25 11.16
CA ASN A 30 -5.96 2.32 12.37
C ASN A 30 -5.05 2.27 13.61
N ASN A 31 -3.91 1.58 13.51
CA ASN A 31 -3.02 1.30 14.64
C ASN A 31 -1.62 1.91 14.46
N PHE A 32 -0.95 2.19 15.59
CA PHE A 32 0.49 2.43 15.61
C PHE A 32 1.09 1.80 16.88
N PRO A 33 2.11 0.91 16.79
CA PRO A 33 2.71 0.40 15.55
C PRO A 33 1.70 -0.27 14.60
N PRO A 34 1.90 -0.19 13.28
CA PRO A 34 0.94 -0.78 12.35
C PRO A 34 0.94 -2.30 12.43
N THR A 35 -0.20 -2.88 12.06
CA THR A 35 -0.37 -4.32 11.92
C THR A 35 -0.47 -4.70 10.45
N ASP A 36 -0.36 -5.99 10.13
CA ASP A 36 -0.55 -6.46 8.75
C ASP A 36 -1.93 -6.14 8.19
N LEU A 37 -2.96 -6.09 9.05
CA LEU A 37 -4.31 -5.71 8.67
C LEU A 37 -4.42 -4.25 8.22
N ASP A 38 -3.49 -3.39 8.65
CA ASP A 38 -3.44 -2.01 8.18
C ASP A 38 -2.92 -1.93 6.74
N PHE A 39 -2.32 -2.99 6.18
CA PHE A 39 -1.65 -3.03 4.87
C PHE A 39 -2.23 -4.08 3.90
N VAL A 40 -3.47 -4.49 4.12
CA VAL A 40 -4.19 -5.36 3.16
C VAL A 40 -4.70 -4.55 1.98
N SER A 41 -4.88 -5.24 0.86
CA SER A 41 -5.48 -4.71 -0.35
C SER A 41 -6.98 -4.48 -0.20
N LYS A 42 -7.52 -3.65 -1.09
CA LYS A 42 -8.97 -3.41 -1.13
C LYS A 42 -9.75 -4.67 -1.49
N LYS A 43 -9.13 -5.60 -2.21
CA LYS A 43 -9.73 -6.90 -2.54
C LYS A 43 -9.91 -7.78 -1.30
N ILE A 44 -8.99 -7.75 -0.34
CA ILE A 44 -9.18 -8.45 0.95
C ILE A 44 -10.26 -7.76 1.80
N GLU A 45 -10.27 -6.43 1.86
CA GLU A 45 -11.26 -5.68 2.65
C GLU A 45 -12.69 -5.84 2.10
N GLU A 46 -12.84 -5.90 0.78
CA GLU A 46 -14.13 -5.95 0.08
C GLU A 46 -14.11 -7.08 -0.98
N PRO A 47 -14.15 -8.37 -0.57
CA PRO A 47 -13.95 -9.52 -1.47
C PRO A 47 -14.99 -9.62 -2.58
N ASP A 48 -16.24 -9.25 -2.30
CA ASP A 48 -17.35 -9.33 -3.25
C ASP A 48 -17.43 -8.13 -4.20
N LYS A 49 -16.62 -7.09 -3.98
CA LYS A 49 -16.65 -5.89 -4.80
C LYS A 49 -16.01 -6.13 -6.16
N LYS A 50 -16.69 -5.61 -7.19
CA LYS A 50 -16.15 -5.55 -8.55
C LYS A 50 -15.35 -4.26 -8.74
N PHE A 51 -14.04 -4.40 -8.88
CA PHE A 51 -13.12 -3.28 -9.09
C PHE A 51 -12.92 -3.00 -10.59
N LYS A 52 -12.96 -1.73 -10.99
CA LYS A 52 -12.71 -1.31 -12.39
C LYS A 52 -11.22 -1.28 -12.75
N CYS A 53 -10.31 -1.28 -11.77
CA CYS A 53 -8.86 -1.19 -11.98
C CYS A 53 -8.18 -2.51 -12.36
N GLY A 54 -8.94 -3.61 -12.47
CA GLY A 54 -8.42 -4.95 -12.68
C GLY A 54 -7.95 -5.63 -11.38
N GLU A 55 -7.90 -6.95 -11.40
CA GLU A 55 -7.65 -7.77 -10.21
C GLU A 55 -6.27 -7.52 -9.60
N CYS A 56 -5.23 -7.36 -10.43
CA CYS A 56 -3.87 -7.15 -9.94
C CYS A 56 -3.72 -5.85 -9.12
N ILE A 57 -4.29 -4.74 -9.61
CA ILE A 57 -4.29 -3.46 -8.89
C ILE A 57 -5.19 -3.53 -7.65
N ALA A 58 -6.33 -4.22 -7.74
CA ALA A 58 -7.23 -4.41 -6.60
C ALA A 58 -6.57 -5.20 -5.44
N ARG A 59 -5.58 -6.05 -5.75
CA ARG A 59 -4.76 -6.79 -4.78
C ARG A 59 -3.49 -6.07 -4.31
N ALA A 60 -3.29 -4.83 -4.75
CA ALA A 60 -2.23 -4.00 -4.21
C ALA A 60 -2.67 -3.25 -2.95
N CYS A 61 -1.72 -2.98 -2.07
CA CYS A 61 -1.88 -2.08 -0.95
C CYS A 61 -1.74 -0.63 -1.45
N SER A 62 -2.80 0.19 -1.31
CA SER A 62 -2.76 1.61 -1.65
C SER A 62 -1.84 2.41 -0.73
N MET A 63 -0.94 3.19 -1.33
CA MET A 63 0.04 4.03 -0.65
C MET A 63 0.07 5.41 -1.31
N PHE A 64 0.64 6.40 -0.64
CA PHE A 64 0.86 7.73 -1.18
C PHE A 64 2.35 8.09 -1.18
N SER A 65 2.85 8.73 -2.22
CA SER A 65 4.23 9.25 -2.26
C SER A 65 4.42 10.51 -1.40
N GLU A 66 3.32 11.16 -1.00
CA GLU A 66 3.34 12.35 -0.17
C GLU A 66 2.32 12.26 0.98
N LYS A 67 2.67 12.81 2.13
CA LYS A 67 1.78 12.93 3.29
C LYS A 67 0.44 13.61 2.95
N SER A 68 0.48 14.61 2.07
CA SER A 68 -0.70 15.36 1.63
C SER A 68 -1.79 14.47 1.01
N GLY A 69 -1.42 13.33 0.40
CA GLY A 69 -2.38 12.35 -0.09
C GLY A 69 -3.22 11.74 1.04
N CYS A 70 -2.56 11.36 2.15
CA CYS A 70 -3.25 10.87 3.35
C CYS A 70 -4.10 11.95 4.02
N GLU A 71 -3.59 13.18 4.14
CA GLU A 71 -4.35 14.29 4.75
C GLU A 71 -5.62 14.63 3.97
N ASN A 72 -5.57 14.53 2.64
CA ASN A 72 -6.78 14.69 1.83
C ASN A 72 -7.81 13.59 2.09
N GLN A 73 -7.36 12.34 2.26
CA GLN A 73 -8.27 11.23 2.62
C GLN A 73 -8.88 11.42 4.00
N LYS A 74 -8.14 11.95 4.99
CA LYS A 74 -8.65 12.23 6.35
C LYS A 74 -9.79 13.25 6.40
N LYS A 75 -10.01 14.03 5.35
CA LYS A 75 -11.20 14.90 5.21
C LYS A 75 -12.49 14.10 5.12
N LEU A 76 -12.43 12.83 4.72
CA LEU A 76 -13.58 11.93 4.66
C LEU A 76 -13.89 11.37 6.06
N PRO A 77 -15.17 11.33 6.49
CA PRO A 77 -15.56 10.85 7.82
C PRO A 77 -15.05 9.45 8.16
N LEU A 78 -14.93 8.57 7.16
CA LEU A 78 -14.42 7.21 7.30
C LEU A 78 -12.96 7.16 7.78
N HIS A 79 -12.16 8.14 7.37
CA HIS A 79 -10.71 8.16 7.56
C HIS A 79 -10.23 9.16 8.61
N LYS A 80 -11.14 10.00 9.14
CA LYS A 80 -10.80 11.13 10.03
C LYS A 80 -9.93 10.77 11.24
N ASN A 81 -10.15 9.59 11.83
CA ASN A 81 -9.46 9.15 13.04
C ASN A 81 -8.23 8.27 12.76
N GLN A 82 -7.92 8.01 11.48
CA GLN A 82 -6.77 7.20 11.12
C GLN A 82 -5.46 7.96 11.30
N LYS A 83 -4.40 7.21 11.55
CA LYS A 83 -3.04 7.69 11.75
C LYS A 83 -2.31 7.72 10.41
N VAL A 84 -1.54 8.77 10.16
CA VAL A 84 -0.67 8.82 8.99
C VAL A 84 0.66 8.18 9.37
N VAL A 85 1.02 7.10 8.67
CA VAL A 85 2.28 6.38 8.88
C VAL A 85 3.14 6.56 7.66
N ARG A 86 4.42 6.90 7.87
CA ARG A 86 5.45 6.92 6.84
C ARG A 86 6.23 5.62 6.88
N ILE A 87 6.37 4.97 5.73
CA ILE A 87 7.04 3.69 5.55
C ILE A 87 8.24 3.89 4.63
N LYS A 88 9.42 3.44 5.07
CA LYS A 88 10.60 3.35 4.22
C LYS A 88 10.57 2.04 3.45
N LEU A 89 10.44 2.11 2.13
CA LEU A 89 10.52 0.94 1.27
C LEU A 89 11.97 0.76 0.80
N ASP A 90 12.35 -0.50 0.59
CA ASP A 90 13.64 -0.92 0.05
C ASP A 90 13.43 -2.11 -0.91
N GLU A 91 14.53 -2.68 -1.42
CA GLU A 91 14.48 -3.83 -2.33
C GLU A 91 13.88 -5.10 -1.72
N SER A 92 13.75 -5.20 -0.39
CA SER A 92 13.09 -6.33 0.28
C SER A 92 11.58 -6.14 0.41
N SER A 93 11.08 -4.93 0.14
CA SER A 93 9.69 -4.55 0.40
C SER A 93 8.69 -5.05 -0.66
N GLY A 94 9.17 -5.52 -1.81
CA GLY A 94 8.35 -5.88 -2.96
C GLY A 94 8.40 -4.80 -4.04
N LEU A 95 7.29 -4.61 -4.75
CA LEU A 95 7.23 -3.73 -5.93
C LEU A 95 6.15 -2.67 -5.80
N VAL A 96 6.43 -1.48 -6.33
CA VAL A 96 5.50 -0.34 -6.35
C VAL A 96 5.27 0.16 -7.77
N MET A 97 4.08 0.71 -8.00
CA MET A 97 3.72 1.36 -9.26
C MET A 97 2.76 2.51 -9.02
N GLN A 98 2.98 3.66 -9.68
CA GLN A 98 2.00 4.74 -9.67
C GLN A 98 0.74 4.26 -10.39
N THR A 99 -0.42 4.45 -9.77
CA THR A 99 -1.69 3.93 -10.29
C THR A 99 -2.82 4.91 -10.03
N GLY A 100 -3.82 4.90 -10.92
CA GLY A 100 -4.94 5.83 -10.86
C GLY A 100 -4.57 7.23 -11.36
N HIS A 101 -5.53 8.14 -11.26
CA HIS A 101 -5.38 9.52 -11.77
C HIS A 101 -4.60 10.44 -10.83
N ASP A 102 -4.59 10.13 -9.53
CA ASP A 102 -3.77 10.86 -8.57
C ASP A 102 -2.30 10.42 -8.71
N LYS A 103 -1.44 11.35 -9.15
CA LYS A 103 -0.01 11.11 -9.31
C LYS A 103 0.69 10.74 -8.00
N LYS A 104 0.08 11.05 -6.86
CA LYS A 104 0.58 10.70 -5.53
C LYS A 104 0.16 9.31 -5.10
N HIS A 105 -0.80 8.68 -5.77
CA HIS A 105 -1.30 7.35 -5.40
C HIS A 105 -0.47 6.24 -6.06
N TYR A 106 -0.07 5.27 -5.24
CA TYR A 106 0.74 4.13 -5.63
C TYR A 106 0.08 2.83 -5.17
N SER A 107 0.26 1.80 -5.99
CA SER A 107 -0.05 0.42 -5.66
C SER A 107 1.24 -0.25 -5.20
N TRP A 108 1.19 -0.91 -4.04
CA TRP A 108 2.31 -1.66 -3.48
C TRP A 108 1.95 -3.14 -3.36
N TRP A 109 2.70 -3.99 -4.04
CA TRP A 109 2.67 -5.44 -3.87
C TRP A 109 3.78 -5.83 -2.91
N ARG A 110 3.37 -6.18 -1.70
CA ARG A 110 4.27 -6.37 -0.57
C ARG A 110 4.82 -7.80 -0.52
N ASP A 111 6.12 -7.92 -0.31
CA ASP A 111 6.71 -9.21 0.06
C ASP A 111 6.29 -9.59 1.49
N ARG A 112 5.93 -10.86 1.69
CA ARG A 112 5.46 -11.40 2.96
C ARG A 112 6.45 -11.21 4.10
N ARG A 113 7.74 -11.20 3.79
CA ARG A 113 8.84 -11.14 4.75
C ARG A 113 9.18 -9.71 5.16
N PHE A 114 8.63 -8.70 4.48
CA PHE A 114 8.90 -7.30 4.78
C PHE A 114 8.30 -6.89 6.13
N ASN A 115 9.14 -6.41 7.03
CA ASN A 115 8.74 -5.98 8.37
C ASN A 115 8.25 -4.53 8.36
N ILE A 116 6.93 -4.36 8.26
CA ILE A 116 6.28 -3.04 8.29
C ILE A 116 6.47 -2.31 9.61
N VAL A 117 6.61 -2.99 10.74
CA VAL A 117 6.73 -2.33 12.05
C VAL A 117 8.06 -1.59 12.13
N THR A 118 9.15 -2.25 11.78
CA THR A 118 10.49 -1.65 11.82
C THR A 118 10.71 -0.61 10.72
N ALA A 119 10.00 -0.74 9.60
CA ALA A 119 10.09 0.19 8.47
C ALA A 119 9.20 1.44 8.61
N SER A 120 8.34 1.49 9.64
CA SER A 120 7.31 2.52 9.81
C SER A 120 7.64 3.53 10.91
N SER A 121 7.22 4.77 10.69
CA SER A 121 7.24 5.86 11.66
C SER A 121 5.91 6.61 11.65
N LEU A 122 5.44 7.05 12.81
CA LEU A 122 4.22 7.85 12.92
C LEU A 122 4.51 9.29 12.49
N GLU A 123 3.66 9.85 11.64
CA GLU A 123 3.74 11.25 11.23
C GLU A 123 2.72 12.07 12.05
N ALA A 124 3.18 13.19 12.60
CA ALA A 124 2.41 14.09 13.47
C ALA A 124 1.42 14.96 12.69
#